data_AF-A0A2W5Z5Z7-F1
#
_entry.id   AF-A0A2W5Z5Z7-F1
#
_cell.length_a   1.000
_cell.length_b   1.000
_cell.length_c   1.000
_cell.angle_alpha   90.00
_cell.angle_beta   90.00
_cell.angle_gamma   90.00
#
_symmetry.space_group_name_H-M   'P 1'
#
loop_
_entity.id
_entity.type
_entity.pdbx_description
1 polymer ?
#
loop_
_entity_poly.entity_id
_entity_poly.type
_entity_poly.pdbx_seq_one_letter_code
_entity_poly.pdbx_strand_id
1 'polypeptide(L)'
;MRNHVRVRCILTSVSCIIAAIALMGLQARADDAVSTASPPVVSVRSNGGVIRVSGSPDGFVRAAGLQKIKLSRFALDRAAISRIMLPATQGQAVFGPRRRRLRLPARQFLVPNPRGGDDGILIENPGGDMSIQVPNRVGALFINAQAGDVTLVRIRGPYVVSTADGEVRMRNVLGRGMIRTLSGNITLDRVGGDVHIQTAGGRVLALSSFAGRADVETGGGAIDWNLTGVEAGAYRFRSDEGTIRLGFGAGVAALVDAQSDGGNVQNLFQKGAADVRYSSPHALSIAINGGGPEITVVSKSGDISLEPAGPRK
;
A
#
# COMPACT_ATOMS: atom_id res chain seq x y z
N MET A 1 -15.38 32.42 36.06
CA MET A 1 -15.47 31.17 35.26
C MET A 1 -15.54 31.53 33.79
N ARG A 2 -14.41 31.52 33.07
CA ARG A 2 -14.35 31.69 31.61
C ARG A 2 -13.31 30.71 31.08
N ASN A 3 -13.80 29.57 30.59
CA ASN A 3 -12.96 28.53 29.98
C ASN A 3 -12.54 28.97 28.59
N HIS A 4 -11.28 29.38 28.44
CA HIS A 4 -10.64 29.46 27.13
C HIS A 4 -10.21 28.04 26.72
N VAL A 5 -11.01 27.40 25.87
CA VAL A 5 -10.60 26.19 25.16
C VAL A 5 -9.50 26.58 24.17
N ARG A 6 -8.24 26.33 24.55
CA ARG A 6 -7.11 26.40 23.62
C ARG A 6 -7.13 25.14 22.76
N VAL A 7 -7.68 25.24 21.55
CA VAL A 7 -7.50 24.23 20.50
C VAL A 7 -6.04 24.31 20.04
N ARG A 8 -5.18 23.47 20.63
CA ARG A 8 -3.83 23.23 20.11
C ARG A 8 -3.98 22.35 18.86
N CYS A 9 -3.89 22.99 17.69
CA CYS A 9 -3.69 22.34 16.42
C CYS A 9 -2.35 21.60 16.48
N ILE A 10 -2.37 20.27 16.63
CA ILE A 10 -1.17 19.44 16.61
C ILE A 10 -0.75 19.34 15.14
N LEU A 11 0.16 20.23 14.73
CA LEU A 11 0.97 20.05 13.53
C LEU A 11 1.66 18.69 13.63
N THR A 12 1.15 17.70 12.90
CA THR A 12 1.87 16.45 12.62
C THR A 12 2.64 16.66 11.32
N SER A 13 3.76 17.37 11.45
CA SER A 13 4.77 17.50 10.41
C SER A 13 5.32 16.10 10.09
N VAL A 14 4.94 15.59 8.92
CA VAL A 14 5.61 14.43 8.33
C VAL A 14 7.02 14.88 7.97
N SER A 15 8.03 14.36 8.65
CA SER A 15 9.42 14.39 8.15
C SER A 15 9.52 13.46 6.94
N CYS A 16 9.00 13.93 5.81
CA CYS A 16 9.26 13.41 4.48
C CYS A 16 10.52 14.09 3.98
N ILE A 17 11.61 13.33 3.81
CA ILE A 17 12.81 13.67 3.03
C ILE A 17 13.11 15.18 3.04
N ILE A 18 13.81 15.64 4.08
CA ILE A 18 14.62 16.86 3.96
C ILE A 18 15.93 16.41 3.31
N ALA A 19 15.93 16.26 2.00
CA ALA A 19 17.15 16.48 1.22
C ALA A 19 17.19 18.00 0.97
N ALA A 20 18.32 18.63 1.26
CA ALA A 20 18.49 20.08 1.29
C ALA A 20 17.82 20.78 0.08
N ILE A 21 16.78 21.57 0.36
CA ILE A 21 16.03 22.31 -0.66
C ILE A 21 16.78 23.61 -0.93
N ALA A 22 17.54 23.68 -2.03
CA ALA A 22 17.87 24.94 -2.66
C ALA A 22 16.65 25.36 -3.49
N LEU A 23 15.89 26.36 -3.00
CA LEU A 23 14.75 26.96 -3.69
C LEU A 23 15.25 27.74 -4.91
N MET A 24 15.19 27.15 -6.11
CA MET A 24 15.05 27.92 -7.34
C MET A 24 13.59 27.81 -7.78
N GLY A 25 12.85 28.91 -7.57
CA GLY A 25 11.46 29.02 -7.98
C GLY A 25 11.37 29.16 -9.50
N LEU A 26 10.73 28.19 -10.15
CA LEU A 26 10.02 28.44 -11.40
C LEU A 26 8.52 28.31 -11.15
N GLN A 27 7.79 29.37 -11.51
CA GLN A 27 6.34 29.44 -11.45
C GLN A 27 5.75 28.57 -12.57
N ALA A 28 5.23 27.40 -12.21
CA ALA A 28 4.50 26.52 -13.13
C ALA A 28 3.03 26.96 -13.22
N ARG A 29 2.59 27.45 -14.38
CA ARG A 29 1.17 27.65 -14.72
C ARG A 29 0.62 26.34 -15.27
N ALA A 30 -0.17 25.62 -14.48
CA ALA A 30 -1.23 24.64 -14.80
C ALA A 30 -1.08 23.58 -15.93
N ASP A 31 -0.06 23.58 -16.78
CA ASP A 31 0.17 22.60 -17.85
C ASP A 31 1.68 22.29 -18.02
N ASP A 32 2.42 22.25 -16.92
CA ASP A 32 3.86 21.97 -16.96
C ASP A 32 4.12 20.48 -17.18
N ALA A 33 4.32 20.10 -18.44
CA ALA A 33 4.86 18.81 -18.82
C ALA A 33 6.39 18.82 -18.64
N VAL A 34 6.90 17.97 -17.75
CA VAL A 34 8.33 17.79 -17.54
C VAL A 34 8.78 16.57 -18.34
N SER A 35 9.58 16.79 -19.39
CA SER A 35 10.32 15.73 -20.07
C SER A 35 11.40 15.18 -19.15
N THR A 36 11.52 13.86 -19.07
CA THR A 36 12.51 13.17 -18.26
C THR A 36 13.34 12.26 -19.15
N ALA A 37 14.66 12.43 -19.14
CA ALA A 37 15.57 11.63 -19.97
C ALA A 37 15.73 10.19 -19.44
N SER A 38 15.32 9.95 -18.19
CA SER A 38 15.43 8.69 -17.47
C SER A 38 14.23 8.52 -16.53
N PRO A 39 13.93 7.30 -16.03
CA PRO A 39 12.80 7.06 -15.13
C PRO A 39 12.84 8.00 -13.91
N PRO A 40 11.91 8.96 -13.78
CA PRO A 40 12.03 9.98 -12.74
C PRO A 40 11.63 9.43 -11.37
N VAL A 41 12.12 10.08 -10.33
CA VAL A 41 11.56 9.91 -8.99
C VAL A 41 10.46 10.94 -8.80
N VAL A 42 9.25 10.48 -8.53
CA VAL A 42 8.07 11.34 -8.40
C VAL A 42 7.61 11.33 -6.95
N SER A 43 7.54 12.50 -6.32
CA SER A 43 7.01 12.69 -4.98
C SER A 43 5.75 13.54 -5.05
N VAL A 44 4.64 13.01 -4.56
CA VAL A 44 3.33 13.67 -4.51
C VAL A 44 2.97 13.94 -3.05
N ARG A 45 2.72 15.20 -2.73
CA ARG A 45 2.15 15.63 -1.45
C ARG A 45 0.77 16.20 -1.70
N SER A 46 -0.23 15.73 -0.98
CA SER A 46 -1.60 16.22 -1.13
C SER A 46 -2.26 16.39 0.23
N ASN A 47 -3.02 17.46 0.41
CA ASN A 47 -3.82 17.66 1.62
C ASN A 47 -5.24 17.05 1.53
N GLY A 48 -5.68 16.61 0.34
CA GLY A 48 -7.06 16.21 0.12
C GLY A 48 -7.37 15.86 -1.34
N GLY A 49 -8.55 15.30 -1.58
CA GLY A 49 -9.10 15.05 -2.92
C GLY A 49 -8.67 13.75 -3.56
N VAL A 50 -9.17 13.48 -4.76
CA VAL A 50 -8.84 12.26 -5.51
C VAL A 50 -7.51 12.44 -6.24
N ILE A 51 -6.54 11.59 -5.94
CA ILE A 51 -5.23 11.57 -6.58
C ILE A 51 -5.19 10.38 -7.54
N ARG A 52 -5.17 10.67 -8.85
CA ARG A 52 -5.05 9.63 -9.87
C ARG A 52 -3.69 9.71 -10.52
N VAL A 53 -2.84 8.70 -10.33
CA VAL A 53 -1.56 8.57 -11.05
C VAL A 53 -1.68 7.49 -12.10
N SER A 54 -1.34 7.83 -13.34
CA SER A 54 -1.41 6.92 -14.48
C SER A 54 -0.09 6.87 -15.24
N GLY A 55 0.36 5.66 -15.55
CA GLY A 55 1.50 5.43 -16.44
C GLY A 55 1.15 5.76 -17.89
N SER A 56 2.06 6.46 -18.57
CA SER A 56 2.06 6.77 -20.00
C SER A 56 3.37 6.29 -20.64
N PRO A 57 3.37 5.85 -21.92
CA PRO A 57 4.62 5.56 -22.64
C PRO A 57 5.43 6.82 -22.99
N ASP A 58 4.84 8.02 -22.91
CA ASP A 58 5.37 9.22 -23.55
C ASP A 58 6.60 9.85 -22.85
N GLY A 59 7.04 9.33 -21.70
CA GLY A 59 8.24 9.84 -21.00
C GLY A 59 8.06 11.19 -20.29
N PHE A 60 6.83 11.74 -20.26
CA PHE A 60 6.51 12.98 -19.58
C PHE A 60 5.88 12.74 -18.21
N VAL A 61 6.17 13.66 -17.29
CA VAL A 61 5.37 13.86 -16.08
C VAL A 61 4.47 15.07 -16.27
N ARG A 62 3.16 14.89 -16.06
CA ARG A 62 2.15 15.95 -16.15
C ARG A 62 1.28 15.89 -14.90
N ALA A 63 0.92 17.03 -14.35
CA ALA A 63 -0.06 17.11 -13.27
C ALA A 63 -1.13 18.13 -13.65
N ALA A 64 -2.39 17.71 -13.58
CA ALA A 64 -3.56 18.54 -13.83
C ALA A 64 -4.51 18.45 -12.64
N GLY A 65 -5.12 19.56 -12.27
CA GLY A 65 -6.12 19.62 -11.21
C GLY A 65 -6.74 21.00 -11.16
N LEU A 66 -7.87 21.09 -10.45
CA LEU A 66 -8.66 22.34 -10.40
C LEU A 66 -8.00 23.42 -9.54
N GLN A 67 -7.12 23.03 -8.62
CA GLN A 67 -6.38 23.94 -7.75
C GLN A 67 -5.00 24.25 -8.31
N LYS A 68 -4.36 25.32 -7.81
CA LYS A 68 -2.97 25.66 -8.13
C LYS A 68 -2.02 24.59 -7.60
N ILE A 69 -1.83 23.53 -8.37
CA ILE A 69 -0.82 22.50 -8.11
C ILE A 69 0.55 23.08 -8.40
N LYS A 70 1.49 22.88 -7.48
CA LYS A 70 2.87 23.30 -7.65
C LYS A 70 3.71 22.10 -8.08
N LEU A 71 4.43 22.25 -9.19
CA LEU A 71 5.34 21.26 -9.71
C LEU A 71 6.76 21.82 -9.61
N SER A 72 7.69 21.05 -9.06
CA SER A 72 9.07 21.49 -8.82
C SER A 72 10.04 20.36 -9.12
N ARG A 73 11.18 20.69 -9.73
CA ARG A 73 12.27 19.73 -9.92
C ARG A 73 13.21 19.76 -8.73
N PHE A 74 13.80 18.62 -8.40
CA PHE A 74 14.83 18.52 -7.38
C PHE A 74 15.93 17.55 -7.83
N ALA A 75 17.16 17.82 -7.40
CA ALA A 75 18.27 16.90 -7.63
C ALA A 75 18.17 15.71 -6.67
N LEU A 76 18.31 14.50 -7.19
CA LEU A 76 18.24 13.28 -6.39
C LEU A 76 19.57 13.00 -5.71
N ASP A 77 19.58 13.05 -4.37
CA ASP A 77 20.62 12.38 -3.59
C ASP A 77 20.33 10.87 -3.54
N ARG A 78 21.14 10.11 -4.28
CA ARG A 78 21.02 8.65 -4.40
C ARG A 78 21.13 7.94 -3.04
N ALA A 79 21.87 8.50 -2.08
CA ALA A 79 22.00 7.93 -0.74
C ALA A 79 20.68 8.06 0.05
N ALA A 80 20.00 9.20 -0.06
CA ALA A 80 18.78 9.49 0.69
C ALA A 80 17.57 8.62 0.27
N ILE A 81 17.45 8.28 -1.02
CA ILE A 81 16.33 7.47 -1.53
C ILE A 81 16.43 6.03 -1.06
N SER A 82 17.65 5.51 -0.92
CA SER A 82 17.87 4.12 -0.53
C SER A 82 17.33 3.80 0.88
N ARG A 83 17.10 4.81 1.72
CA ARG A 83 16.67 4.68 3.11
C ARG A 83 15.58 5.70 3.44
N ILE A 84 14.33 5.34 3.19
CA ILE A 84 13.20 6.20 3.54
C ILE A 84 12.67 5.80 4.90
N MET A 85 12.62 6.75 5.82
CA MET A 85 11.93 6.56 7.08
C MET A 85 10.46 6.96 6.93
N LEU A 86 9.56 6.02 7.14
CA LEU A 86 8.15 6.32 7.34
C LEU A 86 7.94 6.61 8.83
N PRO A 87 7.60 7.85 9.22
CA PRO A 87 7.44 8.19 10.63
C PRO A 87 6.25 7.46 11.23
N ALA A 88 6.21 7.40 12.56
CA ALA A 88 5.04 6.91 13.25
C ALA A 88 3.83 7.79 12.89
N THR A 89 2.71 7.16 12.58
CA THR A 89 1.48 7.86 12.18
C THR A 89 0.47 7.58 13.28
N GLN A 90 0.00 8.64 13.93
CA GLN A 90 -1.07 8.55 14.90
C GLN A 90 -2.35 9.06 14.27
N GLY A 91 -3.42 8.30 14.41
CA GLY A 91 -4.72 8.66 13.92
C GLY A 91 -5.82 8.10 14.82
N GLN A 92 -7.03 8.56 14.56
CA GLN A 92 -8.22 7.90 15.08
C GLN A 92 -8.82 7.08 13.95
N ALA A 93 -8.88 5.77 14.12
CA ALA A 93 -9.62 4.90 13.24
C ALA A 93 -10.97 4.56 13.88
N VAL A 94 -11.99 4.41 13.04
CA VAL A 94 -13.32 3.98 13.47
C VAL A 94 -13.38 2.45 13.34
N PHE A 95 -13.47 1.76 14.47
CA PHE A 95 -13.69 0.31 14.50
C PHE A 95 -15.01 0.04 15.21
N GLY A 96 -16.03 -0.37 14.46
CA GLY A 96 -17.40 -0.44 14.97
C GLY A 96 -17.89 0.94 15.48
N PRO A 97 -18.70 1.01 16.55
CA PRO A 97 -19.27 2.26 17.03
C PRO A 97 -18.28 3.17 17.78
N ARG A 98 -17.04 2.72 18.03
CA ARG A 98 -16.06 3.45 18.84
C ARG A 98 -14.86 3.91 18.01
N ARG A 99 -14.42 5.15 18.24
CA ARG A 99 -13.13 5.65 17.73
C ARG A 99 -12.01 5.14 18.62
N ARG A 100 -11.03 4.44 18.04
CA ARG A 100 -9.81 4.05 18.75
C ARG A 100 -8.64 4.88 18.24
N ARG A 101 -7.79 5.32 19.17
CA ARG A 101 -6.49 5.91 18.80
C ARG A 101 -5.59 4.77 18.36
N LEU A 102 -5.16 4.80 17.11
CA LEU A 102 -4.13 3.88 16.63
C LEU A 102 -2.83 4.65 16.37
N ARG A 103 -1.72 4.01 16.73
CA ARG A 103 -0.38 4.44 16.37
C ARG A 103 0.26 3.36 15.52
N LEU A 104 0.49 3.66 14.25
CA LEU A 104 1.36 2.84 13.41
C LEU A 104 2.82 3.19 13.74
N PRO A 105 3.70 2.21 14.01
CA PRO A 105 5.09 2.45 14.37
C PRO A 105 5.86 3.06 13.20
N ALA A 106 6.97 3.72 13.48
CA ALA A 106 7.85 4.19 12.42
C ALA A 106 8.54 2.96 11.76
N ARG A 107 8.72 2.97 10.44
CA ARG A 107 9.41 1.89 9.73
C ARG A 107 10.36 2.46 8.68
N GLN A 108 11.57 1.91 8.66
CA GLN A 108 12.49 2.16 7.56
C GLN A 108 12.07 1.31 6.37
N PHE A 109 11.76 1.98 5.27
CA PHE A 109 11.55 1.37 3.96
C PHE A 109 12.79 1.63 3.10
N LEU A 110 13.53 0.57 2.83
CA LEU A 110 14.63 0.64 1.88
C LEU A 110 14.03 0.62 0.49
N VAL A 111 14.09 1.74 -0.25
CA VAL A 111 13.69 1.73 -1.66
C VAL A 111 14.78 0.99 -2.41
N PRO A 112 14.52 -0.25 -2.85
CA PRO A 112 15.59 -1.08 -3.34
C PRO A 112 15.87 -0.71 -4.79
N ASN A 113 17.08 -0.21 -5.05
CA ASN A 113 17.59 0.05 -6.39
C ASN A 113 16.70 1.04 -7.17
N PRO A 114 16.60 2.32 -6.72
CA PRO A 114 15.96 3.37 -7.50
C PRO A 114 16.78 3.58 -8.78
N ARG A 115 16.55 2.74 -9.78
CA ARG A 115 17.19 2.82 -11.10
C ARG A 115 16.47 3.91 -11.87
N GLY A 116 16.89 5.15 -11.72
CA GLY A 116 16.25 6.24 -12.46
C GLY A 116 16.79 7.62 -12.10
N GLY A 117 17.70 8.10 -12.94
CA GLY A 117 18.01 9.51 -13.14
C GLY A 117 18.52 10.33 -11.95
N ASP A 118 18.94 11.55 -12.26
CA ASP A 118 19.14 12.62 -11.27
C ASP A 118 17.90 13.53 -11.19
N ASP A 119 16.84 13.20 -11.96
CA ASP A 119 15.59 13.95 -12.10
C ASP A 119 14.54 13.55 -11.04
N GLY A 120 14.45 14.36 -9.99
CA GLY A 120 13.37 14.33 -9.01
C GLY A 120 12.26 15.32 -9.37
N ILE A 121 11.00 14.91 -9.23
CA ILE A 121 9.82 15.75 -9.45
C ILE A 121 8.95 15.74 -8.19
N LEU A 122 8.72 16.91 -7.62
CA LEU A 122 7.82 17.15 -6.49
C LEU A 122 6.53 17.78 -7.00
N ILE A 123 5.39 17.20 -6.61
CA ILE A 123 4.05 17.67 -6.89
C ILE A 123 3.38 17.98 -5.56
N GLU A 124 3.04 19.24 -5.32
CA GLU A 124 2.32 19.70 -4.14
C GLU A 124 0.89 20.08 -4.53
N ASN A 125 -0.08 19.33 -4.00
CA ASN A 125 -1.50 19.58 -4.15
C ASN A 125 -2.06 20.17 -2.83
N PRO A 126 -2.47 21.45 -2.82
CA PRO A 126 -3.04 22.07 -1.62
C PRO A 126 -4.40 21.45 -1.22
N GLY A 127 -5.04 20.68 -2.11
CA GLY A 127 -6.28 19.95 -1.90
C GLY A 127 -7.11 19.85 -3.19
N GLY A 128 -8.11 18.97 -3.20
CA GLY A 128 -8.98 18.76 -4.37
C GLY A 128 -8.39 17.75 -5.37
N ASP A 129 -9.16 17.47 -6.42
CA ASP A 129 -8.85 16.38 -7.33
C ASP A 129 -7.66 16.71 -8.24
N MET A 130 -6.79 15.73 -8.43
CA MET A 130 -5.57 15.82 -9.22
C MET A 130 -5.37 14.53 -10.04
N SER A 131 -5.03 14.72 -11.31
CA SER A 131 -4.58 13.67 -12.21
C SER A 131 -3.12 13.89 -12.56
N ILE A 132 -2.30 12.87 -12.35
CA ILE A 132 -0.88 12.84 -12.66
C ILE A 132 -0.65 11.78 -13.73
N GLN A 133 0.03 12.16 -14.79
CA GLN A 133 0.61 11.23 -15.76
C GLN A 133 2.10 11.13 -15.48
N VAL A 134 2.63 9.91 -15.44
CA VAL A 134 4.07 9.64 -15.28
C VAL A 134 4.49 8.61 -16.32
N PRO A 135 5.79 8.47 -16.64
CA PRO A 135 6.25 7.36 -17.47
C PRO A 135 5.87 6.01 -16.84
N ASN A 136 5.56 5.01 -17.67
CA ASN A 136 5.23 3.66 -17.18
C ASN A 136 6.31 3.07 -16.27
N ARG A 137 7.58 3.47 -16.46
CA ARG A 137 8.69 3.15 -15.56
C ARG A 137 9.10 4.40 -14.79
N VAL A 138 9.06 4.33 -13.47
CA VAL A 138 9.56 5.37 -12.56
C VAL A 138 10.75 4.85 -11.78
N GLY A 139 11.66 5.76 -11.40
CA GLY A 139 12.77 5.44 -10.49
C GLY A 139 12.25 5.12 -9.09
N ALA A 140 11.25 5.90 -8.63
CA ALA A 140 10.42 5.63 -7.46
C ALA A 140 9.19 6.54 -7.46
N LEU A 141 8.09 6.10 -6.85
CA LEU A 141 6.88 6.90 -6.65
C LEU A 141 6.56 7.03 -5.16
N PHE A 142 6.57 8.24 -4.64
CA PHE A 142 6.18 8.57 -3.27
C PHE A 142 4.86 9.32 -3.29
N ILE A 143 3.85 8.84 -2.58
CA ILE A 143 2.57 9.53 -2.42
C ILE A 143 2.32 9.69 -0.93
N ASN A 144 2.19 10.93 -0.50
CA ASN A 144 1.76 11.29 0.84
C ASN A 144 0.49 12.13 0.73
N ALA A 145 -0.64 11.52 1.05
CA ALA A 145 -1.93 12.18 1.13
C ALA A 145 -2.33 12.34 2.60
N GLN A 146 -2.71 13.54 3.02
CA GLN A 146 -3.32 13.70 4.34
C GLN A 146 -4.72 13.08 4.37
N ALA A 147 -5.50 13.28 3.32
CA ALA A 147 -6.79 12.66 3.11
C ALA A 147 -7.03 12.49 1.60
N GLY A 148 -7.91 11.57 1.24
CA GLY A 148 -8.40 11.39 -0.12
C GLY A 148 -8.00 10.08 -0.78
N ASP A 149 -8.73 9.75 -1.84
CA ASP A 149 -8.57 8.50 -2.57
C ASP A 149 -7.32 8.54 -3.46
N VAL A 150 -6.52 7.49 -3.41
CA VAL A 150 -5.32 7.33 -4.23
C VAL A 150 -5.56 6.22 -5.24
N THR A 151 -5.43 6.52 -6.52
CA THR A 151 -5.55 5.54 -7.61
C THR A 151 -4.24 5.48 -8.38
N LEU A 152 -3.61 4.31 -8.45
CA LEU A 152 -2.42 4.02 -9.24
C LEU A 152 -2.74 3.09 -10.40
N VAL A 153 -2.37 3.46 -11.62
CA VAL A 153 -2.66 2.67 -12.83
C VAL A 153 -1.43 2.53 -13.71
N ARG A 154 -1.05 1.31 -14.08
CA ARG A 154 0.06 1.01 -15.02
C ARG A 154 1.42 1.57 -14.59
N ILE A 155 1.79 1.37 -13.32
CA ILE A 155 3.07 1.86 -12.78
C ILE A 155 4.06 0.71 -12.68
N ARG A 156 5.31 0.94 -13.10
CA ARG A 156 6.42 0.01 -12.91
C ARG A 156 7.55 0.70 -12.17
N GLY A 157 8.00 0.10 -11.08
CA GLY A 157 9.06 0.63 -10.23
C GLY A 157 8.66 0.66 -8.76
N PRO A 158 9.60 1.02 -7.87
CA PRO A 158 9.32 1.12 -6.45
C PRO A 158 8.25 2.16 -6.12
N TYR A 159 7.41 1.88 -5.12
CA TYR A 159 6.39 2.83 -4.69
C TYR A 159 6.23 2.84 -3.17
N VAL A 160 5.85 4.01 -2.63
CA VAL A 160 5.43 4.15 -1.24
C VAL A 160 4.19 5.04 -1.23
N VAL A 161 3.09 4.49 -0.75
CA VAL A 161 1.81 5.21 -0.60
C VAL A 161 1.50 5.31 0.88
N SER A 162 1.38 6.54 1.36
CA SER A 162 0.94 6.85 2.72
C SER A 162 -0.29 7.74 2.62
N THR A 163 -1.40 7.31 3.18
CA THR A 163 -2.59 8.14 3.37
C THR A 163 -3.06 8.07 4.82
N ALA A 164 -3.66 9.13 5.37
CA ALA A 164 -4.32 8.99 6.67
C ALA A 164 -5.73 8.41 6.49
N ASP A 165 -6.47 8.88 5.48
CA ASP A 165 -7.83 8.47 5.21
C ASP A 165 -8.12 8.48 3.71
N GLY A 166 -8.91 7.53 3.22
CA GLY A 166 -9.28 7.38 1.81
C GLY A 166 -8.94 6.02 1.22
N GLU A 167 -9.58 5.67 0.10
CA GLU A 167 -9.36 4.39 -0.56
C GLU A 167 -8.08 4.39 -1.41
N VAL A 168 -7.29 3.32 -1.29
CA VAL A 168 -6.13 3.08 -2.16
C VAL A 168 -6.48 2.02 -3.20
N ARG A 169 -6.48 2.39 -4.47
CA ARG A 169 -6.74 1.48 -5.60
C ARG A 169 -5.49 1.36 -6.46
N MET A 170 -5.00 0.14 -6.65
CA MET A 170 -3.83 -0.13 -7.49
C MET A 170 -4.21 -1.11 -8.59
N ARG A 171 -3.94 -0.73 -9.84
CA ARG A 171 -4.22 -1.56 -11.01
C ARG A 171 -3.02 -1.65 -11.94
N ASN A 172 -2.55 -2.86 -12.25
CA ASN A 172 -1.35 -3.08 -13.08
C ASN A 172 -0.11 -2.38 -12.52
N VAL A 173 0.20 -2.66 -11.26
CA VAL A 173 1.39 -2.10 -10.62
C VAL A 173 2.41 -3.21 -10.41
N LEU A 174 3.61 -3.01 -10.94
CA LEU A 174 4.70 -3.98 -10.83
C LEU A 174 5.91 -3.33 -10.17
N GLY A 175 6.27 -3.79 -8.99
CA GLY A 175 7.41 -3.26 -8.27
C GLY A 175 7.39 -3.64 -6.80
N ARG A 176 8.40 -3.18 -6.08
CA ARG A 176 8.50 -3.38 -4.64
C ARG A 176 7.96 -2.14 -3.95
N GLY A 177 6.96 -2.29 -3.10
CA GLY A 177 6.34 -1.13 -2.50
C GLY A 177 5.66 -1.35 -1.17
N MET A 178 5.39 -0.21 -0.52
CA MET A 178 4.75 -0.15 0.78
C MET A 178 3.50 0.72 0.72
N ILE A 179 2.41 0.23 1.28
CA ILE A 179 1.16 0.96 1.45
C ILE A 179 0.89 1.09 2.94
N ARG A 180 0.62 2.31 3.39
CA ARG A 180 0.32 2.62 4.78
C ARG A 180 -0.94 3.49 4.84
N THR A 181 -1.95 3.02 5.57
CA THR A 181 -3.16 3.81 5.83
C THR A 181 -3.67 3.70 7.27
N LEU A 182 -4.36 4.71 7.78
CA LEU A 182 -5.08 4.63 9.06
C LEU A 182 -6.57 4.30 8.86
N SER A 183 -7.14 4.61 7.71
CA SER A 183 -8.51 4.21 7.38
C SER A 183 -8.74 4.23 5.88
N GLY A 184 -9.68 3.41 5.43
CA GLY A 184 -10.00 3.25 4.02
C GLY A 184 -9.60 1.88 3.49
N ASN A 185 -10.30 1.47 2.43
CA ASN A 185 -10.06 0.17 1.81
C ASN A 185 -8.80 0.23 0.94
N ILE A 186 -8.16 -0.92 0.76
CA ILE A 186 -7.06 -1.09 -0.17
C ILE A 186 -7.48 -2.15 -1.19
N THR A 187 -7.56 -1.77 -2.45
CA THR A 187 -7.92 -2.67 -3.54
C THR A 187 -6.72 -2.85 -4.48
N LEU A 188 -6.27 -4.08 -4.64
CA LEU A 188 -5.16 -4.46 -5.52
C LEU A 188 -5.68 -5.34 -6.67
N ASP A 189 -5.50 -4.88 -7.91
CA ASP A 189 -5.80 -5.62 -9.13
C ASP A 189 -4.53 -5.75 -9.98
N ARG A 190 -4.06 -6.98 -10.16
CA ARG A 190 -2.83 -7.30 -10.92
C ARG A 190 -1.63 -6.51 -10.41
N VAL A 191 -1.36 -6.69 -9.11
CA VAL A 191 -0.18 -6.15 -8.43
C VAL A 191 0.83 -7.27 -8.21
N GLY A 192 2.08 -7.03 -8.61
CA GLY A 192 3.19 -7.98 -8.50
C GLY A 192 4.49 -7.34 -8.02
N GLY A 193 5.48 -8.19 -7.69
CA GLY A 193 6.68 -7.78 -6.95
C GLY A 193 6.49 -7.97 -5.43
N ASP A 194 7.16 -7.15 -4.61
CA ASP A 194 7.04 -7.25 -3.14
C ASP A 194 6.02 -6.22 -2.64
N VAL A 195 5.04 -6.67 -1.86
CA VAL A 195 3.99 -5.79 -1.33
C VAL A 195 4.01 -5.82 0.20
N HIS A 196 4.24 -4.65 0.80
CA HIS A 196 4.11 -4.43 2.23
C HIS A 196 2.90 -3.56 2.53
N ILE A 197 1.90 -4.06 3.25
CA ILE A 197 0.69 -3.32 3.58
C ILE A 197 0.54 -3.21 5.09
N GLN A 198 0.36 -1.98 5.57
CA GLN A 198 -0.04 -1.73 6.94
C GLN A 198 -1.27 -0.85 6.95
N THR A 199 -2.36 -1.37 7.49
CA THR A 199 -3.53 -0.58 7.76
C THR A 199 -3.93 -0.69 9.22
N ALA A 200 -4.42 0.40 9.78
CA ALA A 200 -5.16 0.32 11.03
C ALA A 200 -6.49 -0.40 10.78
N GLY A 201 -7.23 0.00 9.74
CA GLY A 201 -8.59 -0.44 9.46
C GLY A 201 -9.00 -0.23 8.01
N GLY A 202 -10.15 -0.81 7.65
CA GLY A 202 -10.56 -0.92 6.25
C GLY A 202 -10.10 -2.23 5.62
N ARG A 203 -10.86 -2.70 4.63
CA ARG A 203 -10.62 -4.01 4.00
C ARG A 203 -9.43 -3.93 3.05
N VAL A 204 -8.56 -4.94 3.11
CA VAL A 204 -7.56 -5.18 2.06
C VAL A 204 -8.12 -6.26 1.13
N LEU A 205 -8.36 -5.89 -0.13
CA LEU A 205 -8.88 -6.77 -1.17
C LEU A 205 -7.84 -6.89 -2.29
N ALA A 206 -7.24 -8.07 -2.44
CA ALA A 206 -6.40 -8.40 -3.59
C ALA A 206 -7.15 -9.36 -4.52
N LEU A 207 -7.57 -8.85 -5.69
CA LEU A 207 -8.38 -9.60 -6.66
C LEU A 207 -7.53 -10.58 -7.47
N SER A 208 -6.33 -10.15 -7.84
CA SER A 208 -5.36 -10.96 -8.60
C SER A 208 -3.97 -10.46 -8.25
N SER A 209 -3.32 -11.13 -7.31
CA SER A 209 -1.93 -10.83 -6.96
C SER A 209 -1.01 -11.97 -7.38
N PHE A 210 0.08 -11.58 -8.02
CA PHE A 210 1.24 -12.41 -8.32
C PHE A 210 2.47 -11.80 -7.62
N ALA A 211 2.27 -11.24 -6.43
CA ALA A 211 3.35 -10.70 -5.62
C ALA A 211 4.33 -11.83 -5.30
N GLY A 212 5.64 -11.58 -5.46
CA GLY A 212 6.70 -12.51 -5.08
C GLY A 212 6.90 -12.56 -3.56
N ARG A 213 6.42 -11.53 -2.85
CA ARG A 213 6.38 -11.45 -1.39
C ARG A 213 5.19 -10.62 -0.94
N ALA A 214 4.50 -11.01 0.13
CA ALA A 214 3.44 -10.20 0.74
C ALA A 214 3.60 -10.16 2.27
N ASP A 215 3.63 -8.97 2.87
CA ASP A 215 3.49 -8.79 4.32
C ASP A 215 2.36 -7.79 4.57
N VAL A 216 1.21 -8.31 4.98
CA VAL A 216 -0.04 -7.57 5.14
C VAL A 216 -0.42 -7.60 6.62
N GLU A 217 -0.57 -6.42 7.20
CA GLU A 217 -0.92 -6.22 8.59
C GLU A 217 -2.11 -5.27 8.70
N THR A 218 -3.16 -5.70 9.38
CA THR A 218 -4.37 -4.92 9.66
C THR A 218 -4.70 -4.96 11.15
N GLY A 219 -5.17 -3.84 11.71
CA GLY A 219 -5.71 -3.83 13.07
C GLY A 219 -7.11 -4.46 13.12
N GLY A 220 -8.09 -3.84 12.46
CA GLY A 220 -9.49 -4.30 12.52
C GLY A 220 -10.15 -4.60 11.17
N GLY A 221 -9.47 -4.33 10.06
CA GLY A 221 -10.01 -4.58 8.72
C GLY A 221 -9.90 -6.05 8.30
N ALA A 222 -10.79 -6.50 7.41
CA ALA A 222 -10.67 -7.83 6.80
C ALA A 222 -9.57 -7.88 5.74
N ILE A 223 -8.94 -9.04 5.57
CA ILE A 223 -8.03 -9.32 4.45
C ILE A 223 -8.72 -10.35 3.56
N ASP A 224 -9.00 -9.99 2.33
CA ASP A 224 -9.48 -10.88 1.28
C ASP A 224 -8.40 -10.93 0.19
N TRP A 225 -7.61 -12.00 0.13
CA TRP A 225 -6.45 -12.08 -0.75
C TRP A 225 -6.50 -13.30 -1.67
N ASN A 226 -6.61 -13.05 -2.97
CA ASN A 226 -6.55 -14.09 -4.00
C ASN A 226 -5.13 -14.23 -4.55
N LEU A 227 -4.51 -15.37 -4.23
CA LEU A 227 -3.21 -15.80 -4.72
C LEU A 227 -3.43 -16.45 -6.09
N THR A 228 -3.01 -15.77 -7.17
CA THR A 228 -3.01 -16.36 -8.51
C THR A 228 -1.66 -17.00 -8.85
N GLY A 229 -0.64 -16.72 -8.05
CA GLY A 229 0.69 -17.30 -8.11
C GLY A 229 1.44 -17.01 -6.80
N VAL A 230 2.31 -17.93 -6.41
CA VAL A 230 3.14 -17.83 -5.21
C VAL A 230 4.57 -18.13 -5.63
N GLU A 231 5.50 -17.22 -5.34
CA GLU A 231 6.93 -17.38 -5.58
C GLU A 231 7.66 -17.77 -4.29
N ALA A 232 8.97 -17.99 -4.33
CA ALA A 232 9.74 -18.44 -3.16
C ALA A 232 9.87 -17.41 -2.01
N GLY A 233 9.30 -16.21 -2.15
CA GLY A 233 9.34 -15.20 -1.09
C GLY A 233 8.38 -15.49 0.06
N ALA A 234 8.50 -14.71 1.14
CA ALA A 234 7.69 -14.89 2.33
C ALA A 234 6.30 -14.25 2.20
N TYR A 235 5.25 -14.98 2.58
CA TYR A 235 3.89 -14.47 2.65
C TYR A 235 3.43 -14.47 4.10
N ARG A 236 3.02 -13.30 4.60
CA ARG A 236 2.55 -13.12 5.96
C ARG A 236 1.30 -12.25 5.97
N PHE A 237 0.24 -12.78 6.56
CA PHE A 237 -1.03 -12.08 6.73
C PHE A 237 -1.36 -12.01 8.21
N ARG A 238 -1.54 -10.80 8.75
CA ARG A 238 -1.79 -10.57 10.18
C ARG A 238 -2.97 -9.64 10.39
N SER A 239 -3.87 -10.02 11.29
CA SER A 239 -5.06 -9.24 11.64
C SER A 239 -5.36 -9.33 13.14
N ASP A 240 -5.53 -8.21 13.86
CA ASP A 240 -5.92 -8.31 15.27
C ASP A 240 -7.39 -8.76 15.41
N GLU A 241 -8.33 -8.05 14.78
CA GLU A 241 -9.78 -8.30 14.98
C GLU A 241 -10.51 -8.74 13.68
N GLY A 242 -9.95 -8.49 12.50
CA GLY A 242 -10.62 -8.74 11.22
C GLY A 242 -10.46 -10.16 10.66
N THR A 243 -11.44 -10.62 9.89
CA THR A 243 -11.39 -11.91 9.17
C THR A 243 -10.31 -11.92 8.08
N ILE A 244 -9.58 -13.03 7.96
CA ILE A 244 -8.65 -13.29 6.86
C ILE A 244 -9.22 -14.39 5.96
N ARG A 245 -9.35 -14.09 4.67
CA ARG A 245 -9.73 -15.05 3.63
C ARG A 245 -8.63 -15.13 2.60
N LEU A 246 -8.05 -16.31 2.44
CA LEU A 246 -7.07 -16.59 1.39
C LEU A 246 -7.69 -17.48 0.32
N GLY A 247 -7.77 -16.93 -0.89
CA GLY A 247 -8.19 -17.65 -2.08
C GLY A 247 -6.97 -18.16 -2.84
N PHE A 248 -7.00 -19.42 -3.27
CA PHE A 248 -5.90 -20.04 -4.03
C PHE A 248 -6.33 -20.37 -5.46
N GLY A 249 -5.66 -19.74 -6.43
CA GLY A 249 -5.85 -20.01 -7.85
C GLY A 249 -5.53 -21.46 -8.22
N ALA A 250 -6.10 -21.91 -9.34
CA ALA A 250 -5.84 -23.25 -9.85
C ALA A 250 -4.32 -23.47 -10.06
N GLY A 251 -3.79 -24.56 -9.50
CA GLY A 251 -2.37 -24.91 -9.61
C GLY A 251 -1.42 -24.18 -8.66
N VAL A 252 -1.92 -23.27 -7.80
CA VAL A 252 -1.06 -22.62 -6.79
C VAL A 252 -0.64 -23.64 -5.74
N ALA A 253 0.66 -23.89 -5.62
CA ALA A 253 1.24 -24.73 -4.59
C ALA A 253 1.74 -23.88 -3.42
N ALA A 254 1.32 -24.22 -2.20
CA ALA A 254 1.68 -23.47 -1.00
C ALA A 254 1.60 -24.37 0.24
N LEU A 255 2.44 -24.07 1.23
CA LEU A 255 2.26 -24.58 2.58
C LEU A 255 1.66 -23.45 3.43
N VAL A 256 0.48 -23.65 3.99
CA VAL A 256 -0.21 -22.63 4.77
C VAL A 256 -0.25 -23.04 6.23
N ASP A 257 0.27 -22.18 7.08
CA ASP A 257 0.19 -22.29 8.53
C ASP A 257 -0.65 -21.12 9.05
N ALA A 258 -1.87 -21.45 9.47
CA ALA A 258 -2.87 -20.50 9.92
C ALA A 258 -3.17 -20.69 11.42
N GLN A 259 -3.23 -19.60 12.16
CA GLN A 259 -3.54 -19.60 13.59
C GLN A 259 -4.42 -18.40 13.96
N SER A 260 -5.46 -18.64 14.75
CA SER A 260 -6.27 -17.60 15.40
C SER A 260 -6.37 -17.87 16.89
N ASP A 261 -6.10 -16.88 17.75
CA ASP A 261 -6.16 -17.11 19.20
C ASP A 261 -7.61 -17.20 19.72
N GLY A 262 -8.55 -16.48 19.12
CA GLY A 262 -9.95 -16.42 19.54
C GLY A 262 -10.99 -16.65 18.43
N GLY A 263 -10.58 -16.68 17.17
CA GLY A 263 -11.46 -16.97 16.03
C GLY A 263 -11.34 -18.41 15.54
N ASN A 264 -12.14 -18.77 14.55
CA ASN A 264 -12.12 -20.10 13.95
C ASN A 264 -11.23 -20.14 12.70
N VAL A 265 -10.53 -21.25 12.50
CA VAL A 265 -9.75 -21.52 11.29
C VAL A 265 -10.43 -22.61 10.48
N GLN A 266 -10.83 -22.27 9.25
CA GLN A 266 -11.62 -23.16 8.39
C GLN A 266 -10.89 -23.47 7.09
N ASN A 267 -10.88 -24.75 6.75
CA ASN A 267 -10.50 -25.26 5.43
C ASN A 267 -11.77 -25.46 4.59
N LEU A 268 -11.92 -24.68 3.51
CA LEU A 268 -13.04 -24.76 2.58
C LEU A 268 -12.68 -25.48 1.28
N PHE A 269 -11.52 -26.14 1.21
CA PHE A 269 -11.18 -27.01 0.08
C PHE A 269 -12.02 -28.29 0.10
N GLN A 270 -12.32 -28.82 -1.09
CA GLN A 270 -12.95 -30.13 -1.21
C GLN A 270 -12.04 -31.21 -0.61
N LYS A 271 -12.64 -32.25 -0.03
CA LYS A 271 -11.90 -33.37 0.57
C LYS A 271 -10.96 -34.00 -0.47
N GLY A 272 -9.66 -34.08 -0.13
CA GLY A 272 -8.62 -34.63 -1.01
C GLY A 272 -8.00 -33.61 -1.97
N ALA A 273 -8.48 -32.37 -2.04
CA ALA A 273 -7.87 -31.32 -2.87
C ALA A 273 -6.62 -30.68 -2.24
N ALA A 274 -6.43 -30.89 -0.94
CA ALA A 274 -5.27 -30.42 -0.20
C ALA A 274 -4.95 -31.38 0.95
N ASP A 275 -3.67 -31.48 1.29
CA ASP A 275 -3.15 -32.38 2.33
C ASP A 275 -3.11 -31.65 3.67
N VAL A 276 -4.05 -32.00 4.55
CA VAL A 276 -4.18 -31.39 5.88
C VAL A 276 -3.25 -32.10 6.84
N ARG A 277 -2.21 -31.38 7.31
CA ARG A 277 -1.20 -31.90 8.24
C ARG A 277 -1.64 -31.76 9.70
N TYR A 278 -2.32 -30.67 10.00
CA TYR A 278 -2.85 -30.39 11.33
C TYR A 278 -4.13 -29.57 11.21
N SER A 279 -5.13 -29.87 12.03
CA SER A 279 -6.38 -29.11 12.07
C SER A 279 -6.95 -29.11 13.48
N SER A 280 -7.24 -27.91 13.97
CA SER A 280 -8.00 -27.65 15.20
C SER A 280 -8.92 -26.45 14.95
N PRO A 281 -9.84 -26.12 15.87
CA PRO A 281 -10.69 -24.94 15.73
C PRO A 281 -9.91 -23.63 15.55
N HIS A 282 -8.68 -23.55 16.08
CA HIS A 282 -7.89 -22.33 16.18
C HIS A 282 -6.61 -22.36 15.34
N ALA A 283 -6.25 -23.49 14.75
CA ALA A 283 -5.05 -23.61 13.94
C ALA A 283 -5.20 -24.66 12.84
N LEU A 284 -4.58 -24.40 11.69
CA LEU A 284 -4.61 -25.25 10.51
C LEU A 284 -3.26 -25.21 9.82
N SER A 285 -2.68 -26.38 9.57
CA SER A 285 -1.52 -26.54 8.70
C SER A 285 -1.92 -27.41 7.52
N ILE A 286 -1.78 -26.88 6.31
CA ILE A 286 -2.26 -27.53 5.08
C ILE A 286 -1.29 -27.31 3.92
N ALA A 287 -1.00 -28.37 3.17
CA ALA A 287 -0.25 -28.33 1.93
C ALA A 287 -1.22 -28.35 0.74
N ILE A 288 -1.21 -27.28 -0.05
CA ILE A 288 -2.04 -27.11 -1.25
C ILE A 288 -1.19 -27.48 -2.47
N ASN A 289 -1.74 -28.29 -3.39
CA ASN A 289 -1.10 -28.75 -4.63
C ASN A 289 0.34 -29.27 -4.45
N GLY A 290 0.55 -30.17 -3.47
CA GLY A 290 1.86 -30.79 -3.20
C GLY A 290 2.76 -30.01 -2.25
N GLY A 291 2.32 -28.83 -1.78
CA GLY A 291 3.12 -27.95 -0.93
C GLY A 291 4.09 -27.08 -1.73
N GLY A 292 4.55 -25.99 -1.13
CA GLY A 292 5.31 -24.96 -1.82
C GLY A 292 5.85 -23.92 -0.83
N PRO A 293 6.00 -22.66 -1.26
CA PRO A 293 6.38 -21.57 -0.38
C PRO A 293 5.45 -21.46 0.83
N GLU A 294 6.02 -21.08 1.97
CA GLU A 294 5.29 -20.96 3.23
C GLU A 294 4.47 -19.67 3.28
N ILE A 295 3.22 -19.81 3.71
CA ILE A 295 2.28 -18.71 3.94
C ILE A 295 1.85 -18.78 5.39
N THR A 296 2.27 -17.79 6.17
CA THR A 296 1.86 -17.66 7.58
C THR A 296 0.66 -16.73 7.70
N VAL A 297 -0.39 -17.20 8.38
CA VAL A 297 -1.60 -16.42 8.65
C VAL A 297 -1.84 -16.39 10.15
N VAL A 298 -1.91 -15.20 10.74
CA VAL A 298 -2.17 -15.05 12.17
C VAL A 298 -3.29 -14.06 12.42
N SER A 299 -4.25 -14.45 13.25
CA SER A 299 -5.21 -13.52 13.82
C SER A 299 -5.29 -13.61 15.33
N LYS A 300 -5.62 -12.52 16.03
CA LYS A 300 -5.88 -12.58 17.48
C LYS A 300 -7.31 -12.99 17.77
N SER A 301 -8.28 -12.45 17.04
CA SER A 301 -9.71 -12.72 17.32
C SER A 301 -10.56 -12.90 16.06
N GLY A 302 -9.99 -12.72 14.87
CA GLY A 302 -10.70 -12.89 13.61
C GLY A 302 -10.69 -14.34 13.12
N ASP A 303 -11.71 -14.69 12.34
CA ASP A 303 -11.74 -15.98 11.64
C ASP A 303 -10.74 -16.01 10.49
N ILE A 304 -10.22 -17.20 10.20
CA ILE A 304 -9.38 -17.47 9.05
C ILE A 304 -10.07 -18.51 8.17
N SER A 305 -10.15 -18.25 6.87
CA SER A 305 -10.68 -19.20 5.89
C SER A 305 -9.72 -19.35 4.73
N LEU A 306 -9.48 -20.59 4.35
CA LEU A 306 -8.70 -20.96 3.17
C LEU A 306 -9.65 -21.59 2.16
N GLU A 307 -9.70 -21.06 0.94
CA GLU A 307 -10.65 -21.49 -0.08
C GLU A 307 -10.01 -21.54 -1.48
N PRO A 308 -10.55 -22.35 -2.41
CA PRO A 308 -10.24 -22.20 -3.82
C PRO A 308 -10.62 -20.78 -4.29
N ALA A 309 -9.76 -20.12 -5.05
CA ALA A 309 -10.09 -18.83 -5.63
C ALA A 309 -11.19 -19.01 -6.69
N GLY A 310 -12.43 -18.67 -6.32
CA GLY A 310 -13.54 -18.58 -7.26
C GLY A 310 -13.51 -17.27 -8.04
N PRO A 311 -14.19 -17.20 -9.21
CA PRO A 311 -14.46 -15.93 -9.87
C PRO A 311 -15.37 -15.10 -8.96
N ARG A 312 -14.79 -14.19 -8.18
CA ARG A 312 -15.56 -13.17 -7.47
C ARG A 312 -15.97 -12.11 -8.51
N LYS A 313 -17.24 -12.11 -8.88
CA LYS A 313 -17.87 -11.07 -9.70
C LYS A 313 -17.82 -9.71 -9.00
#